data_AF-A0A5C7UT42-F1
#
_entry.id   AF-A0A5C7UT42-F1
#
_cell.length_a   1.000
_cell.length_b   1.000
_cell.length_c   1.000
_cell.angle_alpha   90.00
_cell.angle_beta   90.00
_cell.angle_gamma   90.00
#
_symmetry.space_group_name_H-M   'P 1'
#
loop_
_entity.id
_entity.type
_entity.pdbx_description
1 polymer ?
#
loop_
_entity_poly.entity_id
_entity_poly.type
_entity_poly.pdbx_seq_one_letter_code
_entity_poly.pdbx_strand_id
1 'polypeptide(L)'
;MKTYEDTINGTLQARIAKLKKSKLIPGIIMTWQGAINTIPAGWKLCQKLKVKLILGAEANFTVGVTGGACTHQLNISEMSAHKHQVGKVLAPDNYKSSGSFHPSDKEKSEFRPLNSEQIGGNQAFNNMPPYCALAYSVSFRSKISYNNFMK
;
A
#
# COMPACT_ATOMS: atom_id res chain seq x y z
N MET A 1 43.58 25.01 -44.70
CA MET A 1 42.23 24.43 -44.91
C MET A 1 42.00 23.25 -43.97
N LYS A 2 42.81 22.18 -44.02
CA LYS A 2 42.72 20.98 -43.16
C LYS A 2 42.69 21.28 -41.64
N THR A 3 43.55 22.19 -41.18
CA THR A 3 43.66 22.58 -39.76
C THR A 3 42.42 23.29 -39.20
N TYR A 4 41.68 24.03 -40.03
CA TYR A 4 40.44 24.71 -39.63
C TYR A 4 39.29 23.71 -39.47
N GLU A 5 39.17 22.78 -40.42
CA GLU A 5 38.20 21.68 -40.38
C GLU A 5 38.42 20.76 -39.18
N ASP A 6 39.66 20.42 -38.87
CA ASP A 6 40.02 19.60 -37.70
C ASP A 6 39.64 20.29 -36.38
N THR A 7 39.84 21.62 -36.30
CA THR A 7 39.48 22.42 -35.12
C THR A 7 37.96 22.48 -34.91
N ILE A 8 37.21 22.67 -36.01
CA ILE A 8 35.74 22.65 -35.98
C ILE A 8 35.24 21.27 -35.57
N ASN A 9 35.77 20.21 -36.18
CA ASN A 9 35.38 18.84 -35.85
C ASN A 9 35.65 18.51 -34.38
N GLY A 10 36.82 18.90 -33.85
CA GLY A 10 37.13 18.75 -32.43
C GLY A 10 36.14 19.49 -31.52
N THR A 11 35.79 20.73 -31.88
CA THR A 11 34.84 21.57 -31.13
C THR A 11 33.42 20.99 -31.16
N LEU A 12 32.99 20.47 -32.32
CA LEU A 12 31.70 19.81 -32.49
C LEU A 12 31.62 18.52 -31.67
N GLN A 13 32.66 17.69 -31.69
CA GLN A 13 32.72 16.48 -30.87
C GLN A 13 32.64 16.79 -29.38
N ALA A 14 33.34 17.83 -28.90
CA ALA A 14 33.27 18.27 -27.51
C ALA A 14 31.86 18.77 -27.12
N ARG A 15 31.19 19.52 -28.01
CA ARG A 15 29.80 19.96 -27.81
C ARG A 15 28.83 18.78 -27.79
N ILE A 16 28.96 17.84 -28.73
CA ILE A 16 28.14 16.62 -28.79
C ILE A 16 28.34 15.78 -27.52
N ALA A 17 29.57 15.60 -27.04
CA ALA A 17 29.85 14.89 -25.80
C ALA A 17 29.19 15.57 -24.59
N LYS A 18 29.22 16.91 -24.53
CA LYS A 18 28.54 17.71 -23.49
C LYS A 18 27.02 17.62 -23.57
N LEU A 19 26.44 17.53 -24.77
CA LEU A 19 25.00 17.37 -24.99
C LEU A 19 24.53 15.95 -24.68
N LYS A 20 25.31 14.92 -25.04
CA LYS A 20 25.04 13.51 -24.72
C LYS A 20 25.07 13.23 -23.22
N LYS A 21 25.83 14.01 -22.45
CA LYS A 21 25.80 13.96 -20.99
C LYS A 21 24.51 14.61 -20.49
N SER A 22 23.48 13.78 -20.37
CA SER A 22 22.15 14.20 -19.91
C SER A 22 22.27 15.07 -18.67
N LYS A 23 21.84 16.34 -18.75
CA LYS A 23 21.83 17.31 -17.64
C LYS A 23 20.69 17.01 -16.66
N LEU A 24 20.49 15.74 -16.33
CA LEU A 24 19.51 15.37 -15.32
C LEU A 24 20.00 15.87 -13.97
N ILE A 25 19.10 16.52 -13.25
CA ILE A 25 19.27 16.76 -11.82
C ILE A 25 19.07 15.39 -11.16
N PRO A 26 20.07 14.85 -10.43
CA PRO A 26 19.92 13.58 -9.71
C PRO A 26 18.78 13.63 -8.70
N GLY A 27 18.09 12.51 -8.52
CA GLY A 27 17.04 12.38 -7.50
C GLY A 27 15.62 12.71 -8.01
N ILE A 28 15.46 13.10 -9.27
CA ILE A 28 14.13 13.20 -9.88
C ILE A 28 13.54 11.80 -10.01
N ILE A 29 12.30 11.63 -9.56
CA ILE A 29 11.53 10.39 -9.70
C ILE A 29 10.45 10.61 -10.76
N MET A 30 10.33 9.66 -11.69
CA MET A 30 9.28 9.65 -12.70
C MET A 30 8.69 8.24 -12.85
N THR A 31 7.50 8.15 -13.42
CA THR A 31 6.88 6.88 -13.82
C THR A 31 7.46 6.38 -15.14
N TRP A 32 7.65 5.06 -15.24
CA TRP A 32 8.17 4.34 -16.40
C TRP A 32 7.21 3.20 -16.73
N GLN A 33 6.68 3.22 -17.95
CA GLN A 33 5.74 2.21 -18.45
C GLN A 33 6.43 1.01 -19.11
N GLY A 34 7.66 1.19 -19.58
CA GLY A 34 8.43 0.10 -20.21
C GLY A 34 8.86 -0.97 -19.21
N ALA A 35 9.47 -2.03 -19.74
CA ALA A 35 10.05 -3.08 -18.90
C ALA A 35 11.15 -2.53 -17.97
N ILE A 36 11.30 -3.14 -16.80
CA ILE A 36 12.28 -2.69 -15.78
C ILE A 36 13.73 -2.81 -16.30
N ASN A 37 14.00 -3.82 -17.11
CA ASN A 37 15.33 -4.04 -17.71
C ASN A 37 15.63 -3.11 -18.89
N THR A 38 14.65 -2.34 -19.38
CA THR A 38 14.83 -1.36 -20.47
C THR A 38 14.81 0.09 -19.96
N ILE A 39 14.92 0.30 -18.65
CA ILE A 39 15.07 1.64 -18.07
C ILE A 39 16.28 2.34 -18.73
N PRO A 40 16.11 3.55 -19.31
CA PRO A 40 17.17 4.22 -20.04
C PRO A 40 18.39 4.56 -19.19
N ALA A 41 19.54 4.70 -19.86
CA ALA A 41 20.76 5.19 -19.21
C ALA A 41 20.52 6.56 -18.55
N GLY A 42 21.10 6.75 -17.35
CA GLY A 42 20.85 7.93 -16.51
C GLY A 42 19.65 7.80 -15.58
N TRP A 43 18.90 6.68 -15.67
CA TRP A 43 17.79 6.33 -14.79
C TRP A 43 17.97 4.94 -14.21
N LYS A 44 17.41 4.71 -13.02
CA LYS A 44 17.43 3.40 -12.35
C LYS A 44 16.13 3.16 -11.62
N LEU A 45 15.74 1.90 -11.46
CA LEU A 45 14.55 1.54 -10.68
C LEU A 45 14.66 2.06 -9.23
N CYS A 46 13.66 2.79 -8.77
CA CYS A 46 13.54 3.25 -7.40
C CYS A 46 13.02 2.11 -6.51
N GLN A 47 13.92 1.38 -5.86
CA GLN A 47 13.58 0.26 -4.99
C GLN A 47 12.70 0.66 -3.80
N LYS A 48 12.91 1.88 -3.26
CA LYS A 48 12.16 2.40 -2.10
C LYS A 48 10.66 2.55 -2.39
N LEU A 49 10.25 2.70 -3.66
CA LEU A 49 8.86 2.94 -4.07
C LEU A 49 8.17 1.72 -4.69
N LYS A 50 8.77 0.53 -4.62
CA LYS A 50 8.11 -0.70 -5.05
C LYS A 50 6.83 -0.93 -4.24
N VAL A 51 5.71 -1.13 -4.93
CA VAL A 51 4.40 -1.41 -4.34
C VAL A 51 3.98 -0.33 -3.32
N LYS A 52 4.29 0.94 -3.61
CA LYS A 52 3.89 2.07 -2.77
C LYS A 52 3.20 3.14 -3.60
N LEU A 53 2.12 3.66 -3.04
CA LEU A 53 1.49 4.89 -3.52
C LEU A 53 2.31 6.08 -2.99
N ILE A 54 2.56 7.07 -3.84
CA ILE A 54 3.28 8.29 -3.45
C ILE A 54 2.29 9.26 -2.80
N LEU A 55 2.67 9.75 -1.63
CA LEU A 55 1.99 10.84 -0.93
C LEU A 55 2.85 12.11 -1.01
N GLY A 56 2.19 13.26 -1.07
CA GLY A 56 2.87 14.55 -0.95
C GLY A 56 3.49 14.68 0.44
N ALA A 57 4.73 15.16 0.51
CA ALA A 57 5.41 15.32 1.79
C ALA A 57 4.86 16.54 2.55
N GLU A 58 4.61 16.36 3.85
CA GLU A 58 4.14 17.39 4.77
C GLU A 58 4.68 17.11 6.18
N ALA A 59 4.35 17.92 7.19
CA ALA A 59 4.90 17.83 8.56
C ALA A 59 4.80 16.41 9.16
N ASN A 60 3.64 15.76 9.06
CA ASN A 60 3.43 14.40 9.57
C ASN A 60 3.81 13.30 8.57
N PHE A 61 4.12 13.68 7.33
CA PHE A 61 4.49 12.79 6.24
C PHE A 61 5.79 13.27 5.60
N THR A 62 6.88 13.24 6.37
CA THR A 62 8.18 13.75 5.91
C THR A 62 8.75 12.89 4.77
N VAL A 63 9.69 13.44 4.01
CA VAL A 63 10.28 12.73 2.86
C VAL A 63 10.88 11.39 3.31
N GLY A 64 10.37 10.31 2.75
CA GLY A 64 10.86 8.96 2.99
C GLY A 64 10.10 8.17 4.05
N VAL A 65 9.11 8.75 4.76
CA VAL A 65 8.24 7.94 5.62
C VAL A 65 7.41 6.97 4.78
N THR A 66 7.12 5.81 5.36
CA THR A 66 6.38 4.74 4.69
C THR A 66 5.32 4.17 5.63
N GLY A 67 4.20 3.75 5.08
CA GLY A 67 3.12 3.10 5.82
C GLY A 67 2.08 2.51 4.89
N GLY A 68 0.93 2.14 5.46
CA GLY A 68 -0.17 1.50 4.72
C GLY A 68 0.03 -0.01 4.55
N ALA A 69 -1.02 -0.68 4.09
CA ALA A 69 -1.05 -2.11 3.84
C ALA A 69 -1.91 -2.43 2.62
N CYS A 70 -1.48 -3.41 1.82
CA CYS A 70 -2.25 -3.88 0.66
C CYS A 70 -3.55 -4.59 1.06
N THR A 71 -3.54 -5.24 2.22
CA THR A 71 -4.70 -5.90 2.81
C THR A 71 -4.87 -5.48 4.26
N HIS A 72 -6.11 -5.48 4.74
CA HIS A 72 -6.43 -5.18 6.13
C HIS A 72 -7.42 -6.21 6.66
N GLN A 73 -7.20 -6.66 7.89
CA GLN A 73 -8.14 -7.49 8.63
C GLN A 73 -8.68 -6.66 9.78
N LEU A 74 -10.00 -6.57 9.90
CA LEU A 74 -10.61 -5.80 10.98
C LEU A 74 -10.25 -6.39 12.34
N ASN A 75 -9.89 -5.52 13.27
CA ASN A 75 -9.73 -5.87 14.68
C ASN A 75 -10.94 -5.39 15.50
N ILE A 76 -11.04 -5.87 16.75
CA ILE A 76 -12.16 -5.53 17.64
C ILE A 76 -12.24 -4.02 17.91
N SER A 77 -11.11 -3.31 17.99
CA SER A 77 -11.11 -1.85 18.23
C SER A 77 -11.57 -1.01 17.03
N GLU A 78 -11.59 -1.59 15.82
CA GLU A 78 -12.08 -0.94 14.60
C GLU A 78 -13.59 -1.17 14.39
N MET A 79 -14.20 -2.06 15.16
CA MET A 79 -15.64 -2.30 15.10
C MET A 79 -16.38 -1.26 15.94
N SER A 80 -17.33 -0.56 15.30
CA SER A 80 -18.23 0.35 16.01
C SER A 80 -19.03 -0.40 17.09
N ALA A 81 -19.39 0.30 18.16
CA ALA A 81 -20.26 -0.22 19.20
C ALA A 81 -21.59 -0.67 18.57
N HIS A 82 -21.93 -1.93 18.75
CA HIS A 82 -23.16 -2.53 18.26
C HIS A 82 -23.74 -3.44 19.35
N LYS A 83 -25.06 -3.64 19.33
CA LYS A 83 -25.75 -4.54 20.25
C LYS A 83 -26.77 -5.37 19.49
N HIS A 84 -26.94 -6.61 19.91
CA HIS A 84 -28.00 -7.49 19.45
C HIS A 84 -28.97 -7.74 20.60
N GLN A 85 -30.26 -7.70 20.32
CA GLN A 85 -31.28 -8.13 21.25
C GLN A 85 -31.72 -9.54 20.86
N VAL A 86 -31.29 -10.51 21.65
CA VAL A 86 -31.75 -11.89 21.59
C VAL A 86 -32.78 -12.09 22.70
N GLY A 87 -33.93 -12.67 22.37
CA GLY A 87 -34.96 -12.96 23.36
C GLY A 87 -34.45 -13.91 24.43
N LYS A 88 -34.86 -13.74 25.68
CA LYS A 88 -34.67 -14.78 26.69
C LYS A 88 -35.74 -15.84 26.47
N VAL A 89 -35.35 -17.10 26.34
CA VAL A 89 -36.27 -18.23 26.30
C VAL A 89 -36.16 -18.98 27.63
N LEU A 90 -37.30 -19.26 28.24
CA LEU A 90 -37.39 -20.16 29.39
C LEU A 90 -37.30 -21.60 28.85
N ALA A 91 -36.32 -22.36 29.32
CA ALA A 91 -36.22 -23.78 29.03
C ALA A 91 -36.52 -24.56 30.33
N PRO A 92 -37.42 -25.56 30.31
CA PRO A 92 -37.57 -26.47 31.44
C PRO A 92 -36.30 -27.30 31.63
N ASP A 93 -36.01 -27.66 32.88
CA ASP A 93 -34.74 -28.24 33.33
C ASP A 93 -34.30 -29.53 32.63
N ASN A 94 -35.10 -30.17 31.77
CA ASN A 94 -34.75 -31.46 31.15
C ASN A 94 -35.27 -31.71 29.72
N TYR A 95 -35.70 -30.68 28.95
CA TYR A 95 -36.21 -30.89 27.59
C TYR A 95 -35.50 -30.05 26.53
N LYS A 96 -35.20 -30.65 25.36
CA LYS A 96 -34.66 -29.97 24.17
C LYS A 96 -35.73 -29.12 23.43
N SER A 97 -36.66 -28.51 24.14
CA SER A 97 -37.76 -27.74 23.56
C SER A 97 -37.93 -26.40 24.29
N SER A 98 -38.10 -25.34 23.51
CA SER A 98 -38.42 -23.99 23.97
C SER A 98 -39.93 -23.82 24.08
N GLY A 99 -40.42 -23.38 25.23
CA GLY A 99 -41.84 -23.11 25.48
C GLY A 99 -42.04 -21.86 26.32
N SER A 100 -43.25 -21.28 26.28
CA SER A 100 -43.66 -20.19 27.16
C SER A 100 -44.35 -20.76 28.40
N PHE A 101 -43.87 -20.41 29.61
CA PHE A 101 -44.50 -20.81 30.87
C PHE A 101 -45.47 -19.73 31.39
N HIS A 102 -46.53 -20.18 32.06
CA HIS A 102 -47.45 -19.33 32.81
C HIS A 102 -46.88 -19.06 34.22
N PRO A 103 -47.20 -17.91 34.85
CA PRO A 103 -46.68 -17.55 36.18
C PRO A 103 -46.99 -18.53 37.31
N SER A 104 -47.93 -19.47 37.10
CA SER A 104 -48.33 -20.52 38.05
C SER A 104 -47.45 -21.77 38.01
N ASP A 105 -46.53 -21.87 37.05
CA ASP A 105 -45.73 -23.07 36.83
C ASP A 105 -44.64 -23.17 37.90
N LYS A 106 -44.64 -24.29 38.64
CA LYS A 106 -43.81 -24.49 39.84
C LYS A 106 -42.42 -25.08 39.55
N GLU A 107 -42.08 -25.31 38.29
CA GLU A 107 -40.76 -25.84 37.93
C GLU A 107 -39.72 -24.72 37.83
N LYS A 108 -38.51 -25.02 38.30
CA LYS A 108 -37.38 -24.10 38.27
C LYS A 108 -37.12 -23.74 36.81
N SER A 109 -37.10 -22.45 36.50
CA SER A 109 -36.77 -21.98 35.16
C SER A 109 -35.40 -21.34 35.19
N GLU A 110 -34.49 -21.86 34.37
CA GLU A 110 -33.20 -21.22 34.11
C GLU A 110 -33.31 -20.35 32.86
N PHE A 111 -32.95 -19.07 32.98
CA PHE A 111 -32.76 -18.20 31.82
C PHE A 111 -31.47 -18.58 31.12
N ARG A 112 -31.58 -19.14 29.90
CA ARG A 112 -30.40 -19.42 29.07
C ARG A 112 -30.11 -18.27 28.11
N PRO A 113 -28.83 -17.84 27.97
CA PRO A 113 -28.46 -16.90 26.93
C PRO A 113 -28.67 -17.58 25.57
N LEU A 114 -29.45 -16.94 24.71
CA LEU A 114 -29.48 -17.29 23.29
C LEU A 114 -28.36 -16.52 22.60
N ASN A 115 -27.43 -17.22 21.98
CA ASN A 115 -26.45 -16.57 21.13
C ASN A 115 -26.99 -16.52 19.71
N SER A 116 -26.76 -15.40 19.01
CA SER A 116 -26.90 -15.40 17.55
C SER A 116 -25.82 -16.30 16.94
N GLU A 117 -26.10 -16.85 15.76
CA GLU A 117 -25.08 -17.56 15.00
C GLU A 117 -23.92 -16.62 14.64
N GLN A 118 -22.71 -17.17 14.59
CA GLN A 118 -21.53 -16.43 14.15
C GLN A 118 -21.50 -16.42 12.62
N ILE A 119 -21.43 -15.23 12.02
CA ILE A 119 -21.24 -15.06 10.59
C ILE A 119 -20.03 -14.17 10.31
N GLY A 120 -19.37 -14.41 9.17
CA GLY A 120 -18.16 -13.71 8.75
C GLY A 120 -16.91 -14.57 8.91
N GLY A 121 -15.95 -14.38 8.00
CA GLY A 121 -14.72 -15.18 7.96
C GLY A 121 -13.54 -14.60 8.75
N ASN A 122 -13.69 -13.37 9.26
CA ASN A 122 -12.58 -12.60 9.85
C ASN A 122 -11.31 -12.66 8.97
N GLN A 123 -11.49 -12.55 7.65
CA GLN A 123 -10.39 -12.64 6.69
C GLN A 123 -9.94 -11.24 6.30
N ALA A 124 -8.65 -11.10 5.97
CA ALA A 124 -8.14 -9.86 5.40
C ALA A 124 -8.80 -9.59 4.04
N PHE A 125 -9.12 -8.33 3.76
CA PHE A 125 -9.66 -7.88 2.48
C PHE A 125 -8.69 -6.95 1.76
N ASN A 126 -8.84 -6.82 0.45
CA ASN A 126 -8.03 -5.90 -0.36
C ASN A 126 -8.32 -4.45 0.03
N ASN A 127 -7.28 -3.71 0.42
CA ASN A 127 -7.35 -2.30 0.79
C ASN A 127 -6.77 -1.38 -0.30
N MET A 128 -6.41 -1.92 -1.47
CA MET A 128 -5.88 -1.14 -2.58
C MET A 128 -7.02 -0.57 -3.44
N PRO A 129 -7.05 0.75 -3.72
CA PRO A 129 -7.94 1.31 -4.73
C PRO A 129 -7.58 0.76 -6.13
N PRO A 130 -8.46 0.88 -7.14
CA PRO A 130 -8.13 0.53 -8.52
C PRO A 130 -6.81 1.18 -8.96
N TYR A 131 -5.89 0.39 -9.52
CA TYR A 131 -4.55 0.85 -9.85
C TYR A 131 -4.05 0.34 -11.21
N CYS A 132 -3.11 1.10 -11.80
CA CYS A 132 -2.29 0.68 -12.92
C CYS A 132 -0.82 0.71 -12.48
N ALA A 133 -0.13 -0.43 -12.57
CA ALA A 133 1.24 -0.55 -12.08
C ALA A 133 2.25 -0.04 -13.11
N LEU A 134 2.99 1.01 -12.73
CA LEU A 134 4.15 1.53 -13.47
C LEU A 134 5.41 1.41 -12.59
N ALA A 135 6.57 1.33 -13.21
CA ALA A 135 7.83 1.37 -12.48
C ALA A 135 8.17 2.82 -12.10
N TYR A 136 8.66 3.06 -10.89
CA TYR A 136 9.27 4.36 -10.55
C TYR A 136 10.75 4.33 -10.90
N SER A 137 11.21 5.26 -11.73
CA SER A 137 12.61 5.44 -12.09
C SER A 137 13.17 6.71 -11.46
N VAL A 138 14.40 6.64 -10.97
CA VAL A 138 15.13 7.78 -10.38
C VAL A 138 16.34 8.15 -11.23
N SER A 139 16.50 9.44 -11.50
CA SER A 139 17.62 9.98 -12.26
C SER A 139 18.92 9.99 -11.45
N PHE A 140 20.06 9.76 -12.10
CA PHE A 140 21.38 9.86 -11.46
C PHE A 140 22.47 10.37 -12.42
N ARG A 141 23.49 11.05 -11.88
CA ARG A 141 24.64 11.56 -12.67
C ARG A 141 25.78 10.55 -12.85
N SER A 142 25.96 9.65 -11.88
CA SER A 142 26.95 8.57 -11.89
C SER A 142 26.55 7.48 -10.89
N LYS A 143 27.11 6.26 -11.01
CA LYS A 143 26.81 5.16 -10.08
C LYS A 143 27.07 5.52 -8.61
N ILE A 144 28.05 6.39 -8.33
CA ILE A 144 28.40 6.88 -6.98
C ILE A 144 27.30 7.80 -6.43
N SER A 145 26.76 8.70 -7.27
CA SER A 145 25.69 9.62 -6.88
C SER A 145 24.38 8.92 -6.52
N TYR A 146 24.11 7.74 -7.09
CA TYR A 146 22.90 6.95 -6.81
C TYR A 146 22.90 6.36 -5.40
N ASN A 147 24.04 5.82 -4.94
CA ASN A 147 24.12 5.16 -3.63
C ASN A 147 23.94 6.15 -2.47
N ASN A 148 24.29 7.43 -2.65
CA ASN A 148 24.10 8.46 -1.64
C ASN A 148 22.65 8.95 -1.54
N PHE A 149 21.84 8.82 -2.59
CA PHE A 149 20.40 9.16 -2.56
C PHE A 149 19.55 8.02 -1.99
N MET A 150 20.08 6.80 -1.99
CA MET A 150 19.38 5.59 -1.55
C MET A 150 19.66 5.21 -0.09
N LYS A 151 20.56 5.91 0.61
CA LYS A 151 20.59 5.91 2.08
C LYS A 151 19.42 6.78 2.54
#